data_AF-A0A5R9QNY3-F1
#
_entry.id   AF-A0A5R9QNY3-F1
#
_cell.length_a   1.000
_cell.length_b   1.000
_cell.length_c   1.000
_cell.angle_alpha   90.00
_cell.angle_beta   90.00
_cell.angle_gamma   90.00
#
_symmetry.space_group_name_H-M   'P 1'
#
loop_
_entity.id
_entity.type
_entity.pdbx_description
1 polymer ?
#
loop_
_entity_poly.entity_id
_entity_poly.type
_entity_poly.pdbx_seq_one_letter_code
_entity_poly.pdbx_strand_id
1 'polypeptide(L)'
;MSEIRIPLREGTLICPGFRIQAQPEPSLAIDGDLLWALEQSQWCPLLVSLQERDGGQWVTPLPLAQQAGFDPHRVIGWRDEPVRIEQPDGVEDAEAAIHWWRGGSVEDVRGRVSHHSWGRLLRLEGPGIGPEHILFPRGHGCVYVGHLDTDWRQLRFEPIS
;
A
#
# COMPACT_ATOMS: atom_id res chain seq x y z
N MET A 1 -0.16 1.94 19.64
CA MET A 1 -0.23 2.15 18.18
C MET A 1 -1.68 1.97 17.77
N SER A 2 -2.25 2.92 17.03
CA SER A 2 -3.57 2.79 16.42
C SER A 2 -3.43 1.97 15.15
N GLU A 3 -4.00 0.77 15.11
CA GLU A 3 -4.03 -0.06 13.90
C GLU A 3 -5.10 0.46 12.94
N ILE A 4 -4.83 0.37 11.64
CA ILE A 4 -5.81 0.67 10.58
C ILE A 4 -6.49 -0.64 10.21
N ARG A 5 -7.82 -0.67 10.28
CA ARG A 5 -8.65 -1.84 10.00
C ARG A 5 -9.40 -1.61 8.70
N ILE A 6 -9.11 -2.39 7.68
CA ILE A 6 -9.61 -2.21 6.31
C ILE A 6 -10.53 -3.40 6.00
N PRO A 7 -11.85 -3.18 5.93
CA PRO A 7 -12.81 -4.25 5.66
C PRO A 7 -12.70 -4.72 4.21
N LEU A 8 -12.69 -6.03 4.00
CA LEU A 8 -12.57 -6.72 2.71
C LEU A 8 -13.65 -7.79 2.59
N ARG A 9 -13.80 -8.38 1.40
CA ARG A 9 -14.84 -9.39 1.13
C ARG A 9 -14.77 -10.59 2.07
N GLU A 10 -13.57 -11.09 2.34
CA GLU A 10 -13.37 -12.32 3.14
C GLU A 10 -12.89 -12.05 4.58
N GLY A 11 -12.71 -10.78 4.96
CA GLY A 11 -12.12 -10.45 6.26
C GLY A 11 -11.81 -8.98 6.45
N THR A 12 -10.92 -8.70 7.39
CA THR A 12 -10.37 -7.37 7.67
C THR A 12 -8.86 -7.45 7.58
N LEU A 13 -8.26 -6.60 6.73
CA LEU A 13 -6.83 -6.38 6.73
C LEU A 13 -6.47 -5.40 7.85
N ILE A 14 -5.54 -5.78 8.71
CA ILE A 14 -5.09 -4.96 9.83
C ILE A 14 -3.64 -4.57 9.58
N CYS A 15 -3.46 -3.26 9.40
CA CYS A 15 -2.17 -2.65 9.21
C CYS A 15 -1.74 -1.97 10.51
N PRO A 16 -0.47 -2.10 10.94
CA PRO A 16 0.07 -1.34 12.07
C PRO A 16 0.11 0.18 11.80
N GLY A 17 -0.07 0.58 10.54
CA GLY A 17 0.02 1.94 10.03
C GLY A 17 0.66 1.95 8.65
N PHE A 18 0.43 3.01 7.87
CA PHE A 18 1.17 3.28 6.63
C PHE A 18 2.32 4.24 6.91
N ARG A 19 3.34 4.17 6.06
CA ARG A 19 4.51 5.04 6.12
C ARG A 19 4.57 5.96 4.89
N ILE A 20 5.09 7.15 5.11
CA ILE A 20 5.63 8.03 4.08
C ILE A 20 7.15 7.78 3.95
N GLN A 21 7.63 7.52 2.73
CA GLN A 21 9.03 7.20 2.48
C GLN A 21 9.93 8.44 2.56
N ALA A 22 10.72 8.54 3.62
CA ALA A 22 11.91 9.40 3.63
C ALA A 22 12.99 8.78 2.74
N GLN A 23 13.33 9.45 1.62
CA GLN A 23 14.60 9.21 0.92
C GLN A 23 15.76 9.63 1.86
N PRO A 24 16.85 8.86 1.96
CA PRO A 24 17.89 9.12 2.95
C PRO A 24 18.91 10.21 2.58
N GLU A 25 18.86 10.83 1.39
CA GLU A 25 19.76 11.94 1.03
C GLU A 25 19.03 12.96 0.11
N PRO A 26 19.33 14.27 0.22
CA PRO A 26 18.72 15.28 -0.63
C PRO A 26 19.30 15.16 -2.06
N SER A 27 18.73 14.29 -2.88
CA SER A 27 18.89 14.40 -4.32
C SER A 27 17.88 15.42 -4.83
N LEU A 28 18.38 16.60 -5.21
CA LEU A 28 17.68 17.50 -6.13
C LEU A 28 17.63 16.81 -7.50
N ALA A 29 16.76 15.81 -7.65
CA ALA A 29 16.38 15.26 -8.95
C ALA A 29 14.97 15.73 -9.26
N ILE A 30 14.91 16.83 -10.02
CA ILE A 30 13.72 17.34 -10.69
C ILE A 30 13.45 16.37 -11.84
N ASP A 31 12.59 15.39 -11.60
CA ASP A 31 11.88 14.62 -12.64
C ASP A 31 10.60 14.00 -12.05
N GLY A 32 9.49 14.69 -12.25
CA GLY A 32 8.15 14.11 -12.35
C GLY A 32 7.39 13.74 -11.06
N ASP A 33 7.97 12.96 -10.16
CA ASP A 33 7.19 12.24 -9.14
C ASP A 33 7.77 12.41 -7.72
N LEU A 34 7.57 13.58 -7.11
CA LEU A 34 7.86 13.77 -5.68
C LEU A 34 6.83 13.01 -4.83
N LEU A 35 7.02 11.70 -4.75
CA LEU A 35 6.45 10.79 -3.76
C LEU A 35 7.07 11.11 -2.39
N TRP A 36 6.49 12.09 -1.72
CA TRP A 36 6.44 12.20 -0.25
C TRP A 36 7.75 12.26 0.54
N ALA A 37 8.55 13.31 0.35
CA ALA A 37 9.71 13.55 1.19
C ALA A 37 9.32 14.30 2.49
N LEU A 38 9.19 13.55 3.60
CA LEU A 38 9.33 14.09 4.95
C LEU A 38 10.46 13.34 5.65
N GLU A 39 11.53 14.07 6.01
CA GLU A 39 12.63 13.51 6.79
C GLU A 39 12.17 13.35 8.25
N GLN A 40 11.89 12.12 8.69
CA GLN A 40 11.60 11.81 10.09
C GLN A 40 12.58 10.78 10.64
N SER A 41 13.12 11.07 11.83
CA SER A 41 14.00 10.16 12.58
C SER A 41 13.23 9.06 13.31
N GLN A 42 11.90 9.12 13.34
CA GLN A 42 11.04 8.23 14.12
C GLN A 42 9.88 7.71 13.28
N TRP A 43 9.37 6.55 13.65
CA TRP A 43 8.18 5.96 13.04
C TRP A 43 6.93 6.72 13.49
N CYS A 44 6.15 7.22 12.53
CA CYS A 44 4.86 7.86 12.76
C CYS A 44 3.78 7.21 11.88
N PRO A 45 2.63 6.79 12.46
CA PRO A 45 1.54 6.21 11.68
C PRO A 45 0.85 7.29 10.85
N LEU A 46 0.65 7.03 9.56
CA LEU A 46 -0.20 7.88 8.73
C LEU A 46 -1.67 7.69 9.11
N LEU A 47 -2.35 8.78 9.45
CA LEU A 47 -3.81 8.76 9.64
C LEU A 47 -4.50 8.76 8.28
N VAL A 48 -5.53 7.95 8.14
CA VAL A 48 -6.25 7.77 6.87
C VAL A 48 -7.75 7.78 7.10
N SER A 49 -8.50 8.19 6.08
CA SER A 49 -9.93 7.89 5.96
C SER A 49 -10.12 6.68 5.06
N LEU A 50 -11.20 5.92 5.33
CA LEU A 50 -11.60 4.77 4.54
C LEU A 50 -12.95 5.06 3.90
N GLN A 51 -13.06 4.83 2.60
CA GLN A 51 -14.30 5.02 1.84
C GLN A 51 -14.49 3.86 0.87
N GLU A 52 -15.67 3.25 0.89
CA GLU A 52 -16.02 2.23 -0.09
C GLU A 52 -16.55 2.89 -1.37
N ARG A 53 -15.95 2.56 -2.53
CA ARG A 53 -16.45 2.96 -3.86
C ARG A 53 -15.92 1.99 -4.93
N ASP A 54 -16.73 1.74 -5.94
CA ASP A 54 -16.41 0.85 -7.08
C ASP A 54 -15.92 -0.54 -6.63
N GLY A 55 -16.56 -1.13 -5.61
CA GLY A 55 -16.22 -2.46 -5.10
C GLY A 55 -14.87 -2.57 -4.38
N GLY A 56 -14.18 -1.46 -4.12
CA GLY A 56 -12.93 -1.42 -3.35
C GLY A 56 -13.00 -0.47 -2.16
N GLN A 57 -12.08 -0.68 -1.20
CA GLN A 57 -11.83 0.25 -0.12
C GLN A 57 -10.78 1.27 -0.56
N TRP A 58 -11.12 2.54 -0.49
CA TRP A 58 -10.19 3.61 -0.81
C TRP A 58 -9.66 4.22 0.48
N VAL A 59 -8.34 4.17 0.57
CA VAL A 59 -7.56 4.67 1.70
C VAL A 59 -6.98 6.01 1.31
N THR A 60 -7.43 7.06 1.96
CA THR A 60 -6.97 8.43 1.68
C THR A 60 -6.23 8.96 2.89
N PRO A 61 -4.98 9.42 2.76
CA PRO A 61 -4.31 10.14 3.84
C PRO A 61 -5.14 11.33 4.31
N LEU A 62 -5.32 11.51 5.62
CA LEU A 62 -5.90 12.77 6.12
C LEU A 62 -4.98 13.95 5.77
N PRO A 63 -5.52 15.17 5.57
CA PRO A 63 -4.70 16.35 5.27
C PRO A 63 -3.55 16.51 6.26
N LEU A 64 -2.39 16.97 5.79
CA LEU A 64 -1.17 17.13 6.59
C LEU A 64 -1.40 17.88 7.92
N ALA A 65 -2.24 18.91 7.92
CA ALA A 65 -2.60 19.67 9.14
C ALA A 65 -3.30 18.83 10.22
N GLN A 66 -3.81 17.65 9.87
CA GLN A 66 -4.47 16.70 10.76
C GLN A 66 -3.56 15.51 11.12
N GLN A 67 -2.36 15.42 10.54
CA GLN A 67 -1.42 14.33 10.78
C GLN A 67 -0.59 14.60 12.04
N ALA A 68 -0.97 13.98 13.14
CA ALA A 68 -0.24 14.09 14.39
C ALA A 68 1.20 13.55 14.25
N GLY A 69 2.19 14.34 14.65
CA GLY A 69 3.61 13.96 14.56
C GLY A 69 4.28 14.27 13.22
N PHE A 70 3.55 14.86 12.26
CA PHE A 70 4.12 15.35 11.00
C PHE A 70 4.36 16.86 11.12
N ASP A 71 5.57 17.30 10.81
CA ASP A 71 5.93 18.73 10.78
C ASP A 71 5.67 19.29 9.38
N PRO A 72 4.66 20.16 9.20
CA PRO A 72 4.31 20.67 7.88
C PRO A 72 5.40 21.53 7.25
N HIS A 73 6.30 22.11 8.04
CA HIS A 73 7.41 22.92 7.52
C HIS A 73 8.57 22.08 6.96
N ARG A 74 8.56 20.78 7.22
CA ARG A 74 9.59 19.83 6.74
C ARG A 74 9.08 18.96 5.58
N VAL A 75 7.82 19.12 5.18
CA VAL A 75 7.24 18.38 4.07
C VAL A 75 7.67 19.02 2.75
N ILE A 76 8.42 18.27 1.95
CA ILE A 76 8.88 18.68 0.62
C ILE A 76 7.86 18.25 -0.47
N GLY A 77 6.99 17.28 -0.16
CA GLY A 77 5.88 16.87 -1.03
C GLY A 77 4.76 16.16 -0.25
N TRP A 78 3.49 16.47 -0.59
CA TRP A 78 2.29 15.84 -0.05
C TRP A 78 1.35 15.40 -1.19
N ARG A 79 1.08 14.11 -1.36
CA ARG A 79 0.20 13.52 -2.39
C ARG A 79 -1.06 12.91 -1.77
N ASP A 80 -2.08 13.70 -1.51
CA ASP A 80 -3.36 13.24 -0.95
C ASP A 80 -4.18 12.25 -1.81
N GLU A 81 -3.57 11.62 -2.81
CA GLU A 81 -4.21 10.67 -3.69
C GLU A 81 -4.69 9.41 -2.94
N PRO A 82 -5.98 9.06 -3.09
CA PRO A 82 -6.52 7.84 -2.55
C PRO A 82 -5.88 6.60 -3.16
N VAL A 83 -5.52 5.62 -2.34
CA VAL A 83 -5.11 4.30 -2.80
C VAL A 83 -6.27 3.33 -2.70
N ARG A 84 -6.55 2.63 -3.80
CA ARG A 84 -7.55 1.57 -3.83
C ARG A 84 -6.95 0.28 -3.26
N ILE A 85 -7.64 -0.29 -2.27
CA ILE A 85 -7.42 -1.61 -1.73
C ILE A 85 -8.60 -2.48 -2.16
N GLU A 86 -8.30 -3.62 -2.75
CA GLU A 86 -9.30 -4.48 -3.37
C GLU A 86 -8.96 -5.95 -3.18
N GLN A 87 -9.98 -6.76 -2.97
CA GLN A 87 -9.86 -8.22 -2.96
C GLN A 87 -10.48 -8.77 -4.25
N PRO A 88 -9.69 -8.91 -5.33
CA PRO A 88 -10.25 -9.32 -6.61
C PRO A 88 -10.84 -10.73 -6.58
N ASP A 89 -11.90 -10.93 -7.36
CA ASP A 89 -12.57 -12.23 -7.54
C ASP A 89 -11.70 -13.19 -8.37
N GLY A 90 -11.53 -14.44 -7.91
CA GLY A 90 -10.89 -15.50 -8.68
C GLY A 90 -9.36 -15.38 -8.85
N VAL A 91 -8.70 -14.52 -8.09
CA VAL A 91 -7.24 -14.35 -8.14
C VAL A 91 -6.59 -15.04 -6.95
N GLU A 92 -5.97 -16.19 -7.20
CA GLU A 92 -5.46 -17.10 -6.15
C GLU A 92 -3.92 -17.20 -6.11
N ASP A 93 -3.24 -16.86 -7.19
CA ASP A 93 -1.78 -16.95 -7.30
C ASP A 93 -1.13 -15.70 -7.92
N ALA A 94 0.20 -15.69 -7.90
CA ALA A 94 1.00 -14.55 -8.34
C ALA A 94 0.86 -14.27 -9.84
N GLU A 95 0.67 -15.30 -10.66
CA GLU A 95 0.52 -15.17 -12.11
C GLU A 95 -0.85 -14.58 -12.44
N ALA A 96 -1.92 -15.15 -11.88
CA ALA A 96 -3.28 -14.62 -11.98
C ALA A 96 -3.35 -13.16 -11.50
N ALA A 97 -2.66 -12.82 -10.40
CA ALA A 97 -2.63 -11.47 -9.87
C ALA A 97 -1.92 -10.47 -10.79
N ILE A 98 -0.83 -10.90 -11.43
CA ILE A 98 -0.16 -10.13 -12.47
C ILE A 98 -1.09 -9.87 -13.65
N HIS A 99 -1.81 -10.90 -14.11
CA HIS A 99 -2.75 -10.76 -15.23
C HIS A 99 -3.92 -9.83 -14.90
N TRP A 100 -4.51 -9.99 -13.71
CA TRP A 100 -5.59 -9.15 -13.21
C TRP A 100 -5.16 -7.68 -13.14
N TRP A 101 -4.03 -7.39 -12.48
CA TRP A 101 -3.55 -6.02 -12.26
C TRP A 101 -3.30 -5.27 -13.58
N ARG A 102 -2.89 -5.98 -14.64
CA ARG A 102 -2.58 -5.38 -15.95
C ARG A 102 -3.75 -5.29 -16.93
N GLY A 103 -4.92 -5.85 -16.61
CA GLY A 103 -5.95 -6.05 -17.63
C GLY A 103 -5.50 -6.95 -18.79
N GLY A 104 -4.49 -7.80 -18.57
CA GLY A 104 -4.08 -8.87 -19.50
C GLY A 104 -2.89 -8.63 -20.44
N SER A 105 -2.34 -7.42 -20.60
CA SER A 105 -1.26 -7.22 -21.60
C SER A 105 -0.21 -6.16 -21.23
N VAL A 106 0.97 -6.57 -20.72
CA VAL A 106 2.24 -5.79 -20.83
C VAL A 106 3.43 -6.76 -20.70
N GLU A 107 4.45 -6.62 -21.55
CA GLU A 107 5.76 -7.27 -21.46
C GLU A 107 6.67 -6.52 -20.45
N ASP A 108 7.63 -7.20 -19.80
CA ASP A 108 8.67 -6.58 -18.93
C ASP A 108 8.30 -6.06 -17.53
N VAL A 109 7.46 -6.77 -16.78
CA VAL A 109 7.32 -6.53 -15.34
C VAL A 109 7.95 -7.65 -14.54
N ARG A 110 8.61 -7.25 -13.46
CA ARG A 110 9.27 -8.14 -12.53
C ARG A 110 8.42 -8.27 -11.28
N GLY A 111 8.09 -9.52 -10.94
CA GLY A 111 7.45 -9.88 -9.68
C GLY A 111 8.49 -10.40 -8.69
N ARG A 112 8.50 -9.86 -7.47
CA ARG A 112 9.28 -10.40 -6.36
C ARG A 112 8.34 -10.88 -5.25
N VAL A 113 8.43 -12.16 -4.91
CA VAL A 113 7.68 -12.72 -3.80
C VAL A 113 8.52 -12.71 -2.52
N SER A 114 7.90 -12.26 -1.42
CA SER A 114 8.44 -12.33 -0.06
C SER A 114 7.47 -13.11 0.82
N HIS A 115 8.00 -13.89 1.77
CA HIS A 115 7.21 -14.72 2.66
C HIS A 115 7.13 -14.11 4.06
N HIS A 116 5.94 -14.15 4.64
CA HIS A 116 5.63 -13.61 5.95
C HIS A 116 4.81 -14.61 6.80
N SER A 117 4.65 -14.32 8.09
CA SER A 117 3.84 -15.13 9.00
C SER A 117 2.37 -15.20 8.56
N TRP A 118 1.83 -14.11 8.01
CA TRP A 118 0.45 -14.01 7.52
C TRP A 118 0.24 -14.56 6.10
N GLY A 119 1.29 -14.80 5.31
CA GLY A 119 1.13 -15.15 3.90
C GLY A 119 2.32 -14.81 3.01
N ARG A 120 2.03 -14.39 1.78
CA ARG A 120 3.04 -13.96 0.78
C ARG A 120 2.74 -12.55 0.32
N LEU A 121 3.79 -11.76 0.10
CA LEU A 121 3.74 -10.46 -0.55
C LEU A 121 4.35 -10.59 -1.94
N LEU A 122 3.60 -10.20 -2.97
CA LEU A 122 4.10 -10.00 -4.32
C LEU A 122 4.29 -8.50 -4.54
N ARG A 123 5.52 -8.08 -4.83
CA ARG A 123 5.85 -6.74 -5.30
C ARG A 123 6.06 -6.76 -6.80
N LEU A 124 5.39 -5.87 -7.52
CA LEU A 124 5.45 -5.71 -8.97
C LEU A 124 6.18 -4.41 -9.31
N GLU A 125 7.08 -4.47 -10.29
CA GLU A 125 7.83 -3.31 -10.79
C GLU A 125 7.98 -3.37 -12.31
N GLY A 126 7.91 -2.22 -12.97
CA GLY A 126 8.06 -2.13 -14.42
C GLY A 126 8.27 -0.69 -14.91
N PRO A 127 8.49 -0.50 -16.22
CA PRO A 127 8.67 0.83 -16.81
C PRO A 127 7.43 1.71 -16.65
N GLY A 128 7.61 2.94 -16.18
CA GLY A 128 6.52 3.93 -16.06
C GLY A 128 5.49 3.66 -14.96
N ILE A 129 5.74 2.66 -14.11
CA ILE A 129 4.89 2.33 -12.96
C ILE A 129 5.71 2.34 -11.68
N GLY A 130 5.12 2.86 -10.61
CA GLY A 130 5.68 2.71 -9.26
C GLY A 130 5.61 1.25 -8.78
N PRO A 131 6.25 0.92 -7.65
CA PRO A 131 6.14 -0.41 -7.05
C PRO A 131 4.70 -0.67 -6.60
N GLU A 132 4.10 -1.75 -7.07
CA GLU A 132 2.74 -2.18 -6.70
C GLU A 132 2.79 -3.45 -5.86
N HIS A 133 1.82 -3.62 -4.96
CA HIS A 133 1.84 -4.70 -3.97
C HIS A 133 0.54 -5.49 -3.95
N ILE A 134 0.68 -6.81 -3.91
CA ILE A 134 -0.41 -7.77 -3.80
C ILE A 134 -0.10 -8.76 -2.67
N LEU A 135 -1.06 -8.94 -1.77
CA LEU A 135 -0.98 -9.83 -0.64
C LEU A 135 -1.69 -11.14 -0.95
N PHE A 136 -1.13 -12.25 -0.50
CA PHE A 136 -1.78 -13.55 -0.49
C PHE A 136 -1.85 -14.04 0.96
N PRO A 137 -2.90 -13.65 1.72
CA PRO A 137 -3.12 -14.17 3.06
C PRO A 137 -3.33 -15.69 3.00
N ARG A 138 -2.88 -16.41 4.04
CA ARG A 138 -3.01 -17.88 4.06
C ARG A 138 -4.48 -18.29 4.06
N GLY A 139 -4.88 -19.07 3.06
CA GLY A 139 -6.24 -19.65 2.98
C GLY A 139 -7.32 -18.67 2.54
N HIS A 140 -6.96 -17.51 1.99
CA HIS A 140 -7.89 -16.47 1.53
C HIS A 140 -7.50 -15.94 0.15
N GLY A 141 -8.44 -15.27 -0.51
CA GLY A 141 -8.22 -14.59 -1.79
C GLY A 141 -7.18 -13.47 -1.66
N CYS A 142 -6.52 -13.12 -2.77
CA CYS A 142 -5.48 -12.10 -2.75
C CYS A 142 -6.04 -10.70 -2.46
N VAL A 143 -5.20 -9.80 -1.99
CA VAL A 143 -5.56 -8.40 -1.69
C VAL A 143 -4.58 -7.48 -2.41
N TYR A 144 -5.05 -6.70 -3.35
CA TYR A 144 -4.30 -5.60 -3.95
C TYR A 144 -4.24 -4.43 -2.97
N VAL A 145 -3.05 -3.90 -2.73
CA VAL A 145 -2.83 -2.77 -1.79
C VAL A 145 -2.08 -1.60 -2.42
N GLY A 146 -1.95 -1.60 -3.75
CA GLY A 146 -1.33 -0.49 -4.47
C GLY A 146 0.16 -0.29 -4.13
N HIS A 147 0.58 0.98 -4.15
CA HIS A 147 1.95 1.41 -3.86
C HIS A 147 2.19 1.75 -2.37
N LEU A 148 1.38 1.18 -1.46
CA LEU A 148 1.46 1.52 -0.04
C LEU A 148 2.71 0.91 0.61
N ASP A 149 3.50 1.75 1.27
CA ASP A 149 4.54 1.30 2.20
C ASP A 149 3.95 1.09 3.60
N THR A 150 4.10 -0.11 4.14
CA THR A 150 3.72 -0.46 5.51
C THR A 150 4.77 -1.39 6.12
N ASP A 151 4.72 -1.59 7.44
CA ASP A 151 5.51 -2.67 8.04
C ASP A 151 4.83 -4.02 7.78
N TRP A 152 5.16 -4.60 6.62
CA TRP A 152 4.67 -5.90 6.17
C TRP A 152 4.84 -7.01 7.21
N ARG A 153 5.78 -6.90 8.17
CA ARG A 153 5.98 -7.93 9.20
C ARG A 153 4.89 -7.96 10.25
N GLN A 154 4.21 -6.84 10.45
CA GLN A 154 3.16 -6.66 11.46
C GLN A 154 1.74 -6.72 10.89
N LEU A 155 1.62 -6.93 9.57
CA LEU A 155 0.34 -7.10 8.90
C LEU A 155 -0.41 -8.33 9.41
N ARG A 156 -1.72 -8.22 9.59
CA ARG A 156 -2.60 -9.33 9.97
C ARG A 156 -3.84 -9.35 9.08
N PHE A 157 -4.40 -10.54 8.87
CA PHE A 157 -5.69 -10.72 8.21
C PHE A 157 -6.63 -11.43 9.18
N GLU A 158 -7.76 -10.81 9.52
CA GLU A 158 -8.79 -11.37 10.39
C GLU A 158 -9.99 -11.81 9.52
N PRO A 159 -10.26 -13.12 9.37
CA PRO A 159 -11.37 -13.59 8.54
C PRO A 159 -12.73 -13.26 9.14
N ILE A 160 -13.76 -13.18 8.29
CA ILE A 160 -15.15 -13.10 8.76
C ILE A 160 -15.49 -14.40 9.50
N SER A 161 -16.00 -14.28 10.72
CA SER A 161 -16.44 -15.42 11.55
C SER A 161 -17.78 -15.99 11.09
#